data_AF-A0A2K8VIA9-F1
#
_entry.id   AF-A0A2K8VIA9-F1
#
_cell.length_a   1.000
_cell.length_b   1.000
_cell.length_c   1.000
_cell.angle_alpha   90.00
_cell.angle_beta   90.00
_cell.angle_gamma   90.00
#
_symmetry.space_group_name_H-M   'P 1'
#
loop_
_entity.id
_entity.type
_entity.pdbx_description
1 polymer ?
#
loop_
_entity_poly.entity_id
_entity_poly.type
_entity_poly.pdbx_seq_one_letter_code
_entity_poly.pdbx_strand_id
1 'polypeptide(L)' 'MKRQNDSLTYHEWLTFFLFSFFSSKKTLWENENFSESEIERFKKYGYQKKLKQAQQTKLFGLIFWALMILLFYFIATYKE' A
#
# COMPACT_ATOMS: atom_id res chain seq x y z
N MET A 1 -8.84 23.62 -7.09
CA MET A 1 -9.49 23.26 -5.82
C MET A 1 -10.31 21.96 -5.85
N LYS A 2 -10.88 21.52 -6.98
CA LYS A 2 -11.76 20.32 -7.01
C LYS A 2 -11.09 18.98 -6.63
N ARG A 3 -9.79 18.82 -6.91
CA ARG A 3 -9.06 17.55 -6.69
C ARG A 3 -8.74 17.22 -5.22
N GLN A 4 -8.88 18.18 -4.30
CA GLN A 4 -8.40 18.02 -2.91
C GLN A 4 -9.22 17.04 -2.07
N ASN A 5 -10.50 16.89 -2.38
CA ASN A 5 -11.43 16.03 -1.65
C ASN A 5 -11.74 14.70 -2.36
N ASP A 6 -11.11 14.48 -3.52
CA ASP A 6 -11.29 13.26 -4.30
C ASP A 6 -10.66 12.07 -3.56
N SER A 7 -11.38 10.95 -3.57
CA SER A 7 -10.86 9.69 -3.06
C SER A 7 -9.77 9.14 -3.96
N LEU A 8 -9.04 8.14 -3.46
CA LEU A 8 -8.20 7.31 -4.32
C LEU A 8 -9.02 6.73 -5.47
N THR A 9 -8.43 6.75 -6.64
CA THR A 9 -8.93 6.04 -7.82
C THR A 9 -8.74 4.54 -7.60
N TYR A 10 -9.57 3.70 -8.23
CA TYR A 10 -9.44 2.25 -8.13
C TYR A 10 -8.04 1.72 -8.47
N HIS A 11 -7.40 2.29 -9.49
CA HIS A 11 -6.02 1.95 -9.86
C HIS A 11 -5.00 2.31 -8.78
N GLU A 12 -5.08 3.54 -8.24
CA GLU A 12 -4.23 3.97 -7.13
C GLU A 12 -4.40 3.00 -5.94
N TRP A 13 -5.66 2.68 -5.60
CA TRP A 13 -5.99 1.76 -4.50
C TRP A 13 -5.39 0.37 -4.71
N LEU A 14 -5.55 -0.24 -5.89
CA LEU A 14 -4.98 -1.55 -6.19
C LEU A 14 -3.45 -1.56 -6.08
N THR A 15 -2.80 -0.50 -6.57
CA THR A 15 -1.34 -0.36 -6.47
C THR A 15 -0.89 -0.34 -5.01
N PHE A 16 -1.51 0.49 -4.16
CA PHE A 16 -1.17 0.53 -2.73
C PHE A 16 -1.46 -0.79 -2.01
N PHE A 17 -2.50 -1.51 -2.41
CA PHE A 17 -2.89 -2.79 -1.82
C PHE A 17 -1.88 -3.89 -2.17
N LEU A 18 -1.61 -4.10 -3.45
CA LEU A 18 -0.73 -5.16 -3.94
C LEU A 18 0.74 -4.91 -3.54
N PHE A 19 1.21 -3.67 -3.65
CA PHE A 19 2.59 -3.29 -3.33
C PHE A 19 2.80 -2.92 -1.85
N SER A 20 1.84 -3.23 -0.98
CA SER A 20 1.92 -2.98 0.46
C SER A 20 3.17 -3.56 1.13
N PHE A 21 3.66 -4.71 0.65
CA PHE A 21 4.86 -5.40 1.15
C PHE A 21 6.18 -4.78 0.66
N PHE A 22 6.19 -4.11 -0.49
CA PHE A 22 7.40 -3.49 -1.06
C PHE A 22 7.83 -2.20 -0.36
N SER A 23 7.07 -1.75 0.62
CA SER A 23 7.35 -0.52 1.34
C SER A 23 8.15 -0.76 2.62
N SER A 24 9.14 -1.65 2.52
CA SER A 24 10.03 -1.96 3.63
C SER A 24 11.39 -1.30 3.44
N LYS A 25 11.59 -0.30 4.30
CA LYS A 25 12.86 0.26 4.74
C LYS A 25 13.52 1.20 3.74
N LYS A 26 13.79 2.37 4.29
CA LYS A 26 14.99 3.22 4.22
C LYS A 26 16.31 2.41 4.15
N THR A 27 16.41 1.45 3.23
CA THR A 27 17.68 0.90 2.76
C THR A 27 18.29 1.96 1.85
N LEU A 28 19.60 2.13 1.95
CA LEU A 28 20.46 3.14 1.31
C LEU A 28 20.35 3.30 -0.23
N TRP A 29 19.37 2.71 -0.88
CA TRP A 29 19.01 2.96 -2.28
C TRP A 29 17.84 3.94 -2.32
N GLU A 30 18.21 5.19 -2.11
CA GLU A 30 17.46 6.37 -2.50
C GLU A 30 17.26 6.32 -4.02
N ASN A 31 16.21 5.63 -4.50
CA ASN A 31 15.53 5.90 -5.76
C ASN A 31 14.24 5.07 -5.85
N GLU A 32 13.11 5.79 -5.78
CA GLU A 32 11.85 5.46 -6.47
C GLU A 32 10.97 4.33 -5.93
N ASN A 33 10.60 4.39 -4.64
CA ASN A 33 9.36 3.75 -4.20
C ASN A 33 8.14 4.56 -4.71
N PHE A 34 7.48 4.09 -5.78
CA PHE A 34 6.28 4.71 -6.36
C PHE A 34 5.22 5.05 -5.28
N SER A 35 4.93 4.10 -4.37
CA SER A 35 4.00 4.32 -3.26
C SER A 35 4.43 5.44 -2.30
N GLU A 36 5.72 5.64 -2.09
CA GLU A 36 6.24 6.62 -1.14
C GLU A 36 6.28 8.01 -1.76
N SER A 37 6.72 8.09 -3.03
CA SER A 37 6.65 9.32 -3.82
C SER A 37 5.21 9.82 -4.05
N GLU A 38 4.23 8.92 -4.17
CA GLU A 38 2.81 9.31 -4.22
C GLU A 38 2.28 9.80 -2.86
N ILE A 39 2.69 9.17 -1.75
CA ILE A 39 2.33 9.65 -0.40
C ILE A 39 2.94 11.02 -0.13
N GLU A 40 4.21 11.24 -0.50
CA GLU A 40 4.86 12.54 -0.39
C GLU A 40 4.19 13.60 -1.29
N ARG A 41 3.78 13.22 -2.49
CA ARG A 41 2.97 14.06 -3.37
C ARG A 41 1.64 14.43 -2.70
N PHE A 42 0.95 13.47 -2.09
CA PHE A 42 -0.29 13.75 -1.36
C PHE A 42 -0.08 14.70 -0.18
N LYS A 43 1.03 14.55 0.56
CA LYS A 43 1.41 15.45 1.64
C LYS A 43 1.72 16.87 1.13
N LYS A 44 2.50 16.98 0.05
CA LYS A 44 2.91 18.26 -0.56
C LYS A 44 1.73 19.09 -1.08
N TYR A 45 0.72 18.43 -1.64
CA TYR A 45 -0.47 19.10 -2.19
C TYR A 45 -1.68 19.18 -1.23
N GLY A 46 -1.53 18.68 0.01
CA GLY A 46 -2.58 18.74 1.03
C GLY A 46 -3.75 17.78 0.82
N TYR A 47 -3.55 16.68 0.08
CA TYR A 47 -4.57 15.65 -0.20
C TYR A 47 -4.79 14.72 1.03
N GLN A 48 -5.26 15.27 2.15
CA GLN A 48 -5.40 14.55 3.43
C GLN A 48 -6.25 13.27 3.33
N LYS A 49 -7.35 13.32 2.57
CA LYS A 49 -8.25 12.17 2.39
C LYS A 49 -7.57 11.03 1.63
N LYS A 50 -6.86 11.35 0.54
CA LYS A 50 -6.08 10.37 -0.24
C LYS A 50 -4.96 9.76 0.58
N LEU A 51 -4.26 10.58 1.37
CA LEU A 51 -3.19 10.12 2.25
C LEU A 51 -3.70 9.09 3.28
N LYS A 52 -4.84 9.39 3.93
CA LYS A 52 -5.46 8.46 4.88
C LYS A 52 -5.91 7.16 4.21
N GLN A 53 -6.53 7.26 3.03
CA GLN A 53 -6.97 6.09 2.27
C GLN A 53 -5.78 5.22 1.81
N ALA A 54 -4.71 5.82 1.28
CA ALA A 54 -3.50 5.11 0.87
C ALA A 54 -2.86 4.36 2.05
N GLN A 55 -2.77 4.99 3.23
CA GLN A 55 -2.27 4.34 4.45
C GLN A 55 -3.14 3.16 4.89
N GLN A 56 -4.47 3.33 4.88
CA GLN A 56 -5.40 2.25 5.22
C GLN A 56 -5.30 1.09 4.24
N THR A 57 -5.28 1.36 2.94
CA THR A 57 -5.14 0.35 1.89
C THR A 57 -3.83 -0.42 2.00
N LYS A 58 -2.74 0.27 2.34
CA LYS A 58 -1.45 -0.37 2.59
C LYS A 58 -1.50 -1.33 3.80
N LEU A 59 -2.17 -0.93 4.89
CA LEU A 59 -2.36 -1.81 6.05
C LEU A 59 -3.22 -3.03 5.68
N PHE A 60 -4.30 -2.84 4.93
CA PHE A 60 -5.13 -3.95 4.46
C PHE A 60 -4.37 -4.91 3.55
N GLY A 61 -3.53 -4.40 2.64
CA GLY A 61 -2.68 -5.22 1.80
C GLY A 61 -1.69 -6.05 2.61
N LEU A 62 -1.09 -5.48 3.66
CA LEU A 62 -0.18 -6.20 4.55
C LEU A 62 -0.88 -7.33 5.31
N ILE A 63 -2.09 -7.07 5.83
CA ILE A 63 -2.92 -8.10 6.48
C ILE A 63 -3.29 -9.20 5.47
N PHE A 64 -3.66 -8.83 4.25
CA PHE A 64 -3.99 -9.79 3.19
C PHE A 64 -2.81 -10.73 2.88
N TRP A 65 -1.61 -10.17 2.70
CA TRP A 65 -0.41 -10.98 2.46
C TRP A 65 -0.06 -11.89 3.64
N ALA A 66 -0.21 -11.41 4.88
CA ALA A 66 -0.01 -12.24 6.07
C ALA A 66 -0.98 -13.43 6.11
N LEU A 67 -2.27 -13.20 5.81
CA LEU A 67 -3.27 -14.27 5.72
C LEU A 67 -2.97 -15.25 4.56
N MET A 68 -2.51 -14.76 3.42
CA MET A 68 -2.09 -15.60 2.30
C MET A 68 -0.93 -16.53 2.70
N ILE A 69 0.09 -16.01 3.38
CA ILE A 69 1.22 -16.83 3.87
C ILE A 69 0.72 -17.92 4.82
N LEU A 70 -0.16 -17.57 5.78
CA LEU A 70 -0.74 -18.54 6.71
C LEU A 70 -1.57 -19.61 5.98
N LEU A 71 -2.34 -19.22 4.96
CA LEU A 71 -3.12 -20.13 4.14
C LEU A 71 -2.21 -21.10 3.36
N PHE A 72 -1.16 -20.57 2.70
CA PHE A 72 -0.18 -21.40 2.00
C PHE A 72 0.51 -22.39 2.94
N TYR A 73 0.90 -21.94 4.14
CA TYR A 73 1.48 -22.80 5.16
C TYR A 73 0.51 -23.92 5.59
N PHE A 74 -0.76 -23.58 5.83
CA PHE A 74 -1.78 -24.57 6.19
C PHE A 74 -2.00 -25.61 5.07
N ILE A 75 -2.08 -25.16 3.81
CA ILE A 75 -2.23 -26.06 2.66
C ILE A 75 -1.00 -26.97 2.51
N ALA A 76 0.21 -26.43 2.71
CA ALA A 76 1.44 -27.19 2.62
C ALA A 76 1.54 -28.27 3.71
N THR A 77 1.19 -27.92 4.96
CA THR A 77 1.24 -28.83 6.11
C THR A 77 0.09 -29.85 6.14
N TYR A 78 -1.07 -29.53 5.59
CA TYR A 78 -2.19 -30.48 5.49
C TYR A 78 -1.96 -31.57 4.44
N LYS A 79 -1.04 -31.34 3.50
CA LYS A 79 -0.71 -32.28 2.42
C LYS A 79 0.39 -33.30 2.80
N GLU A 80 1.13 -33.06 3.87
CA GLU A 80 2.05 -34.03 4.51
C GLU A 80 1.30 -34.89 5.52
#